data_AF-A0A928HMV0-F1
#
_entry.id   AF-A0A928HMV0-F1
#
_cell.length_a   1.000
_cell.length_b   1.000
_cell.length_c   1.000
_cell.angle_alpha   90.00
_cell.angle_beta   90.00
_cell.angle_gamma   90.00
#
_symmetry.space_group_name_H-M   'P 1'
#
loop_
_entity.id
_entity.type
_entity.pdbx_description
1 polymer ?
#
loop_
_entity_poly.entity_id
_entity_poly.type
_entity_poly.pdbx_seq_one_letter_code
_entity_poly.pdbx_strand_id
1 'polypeptide(L)'
;MALPTFTMKQLMEAGVHFGHHTRRWNPLMTPYVYGVKDKIHIINLNKTAPLLHRSLVALEAIAAAGGKVLFVATKHQAKDIVKDAAERCGQYYVNNRWLGGMLTNWTTVSQSIRRLKKMEADIENAEKLGLTKKEVGVMTKEVEKLRDIFGGILEMHGVPQAMVVIDVPREINAVREAKNLDIPTIAICDTNANPEMVDYPVPGNDDAARATQLYCDLFVDAILSGIEKRLGGAAGKKVESDMRADAADELEDEIKEKEAKVKSKTSEARAERRSKLADKADK
;
A
#
# COMPACT_ATOMS: atom_id res chain seq x y z
N MET A 1 2.85 -19.02 -9.91
CA MET A 1 4.20 -19.38 -9.39
C MET A 1 4.09 -20.23 -8.13
N ALA A 2 5.19 -20.85 -7.68
CA ALA A 2 5.27 -21.52 -6.38
C ALA A 2 5.68 -20.52 -5.28
N LEU A 3 5.38 -20.84 -4.01
CA LEU A 3 5.85 -20.05 -2.86
C LEU A 3 7.37 -19.84 -2.92
N PRO A 4 7.87 -18.63 -2.60
CA PRO A 4 9.28 -18.33 -2.68
C PRO A 4 10.08 -19.21 -1.70
N THR A 5 11.20 -19.74 -2.19
CA THR A 5 12.12 -20.57 -1.42
C THR A 5 13.34 -19.77 -1.03
N PHE A 6 13.78 -19.93 0.22
CA PHE A 6 15.03 -19.35 0.71
C PHE A 6 15.84 -20.41 1.45
N THR A 7 17.15 -20.19 1.49
CA THR A 7 18.09 -21.08 2.18
C THR A 7 18.64 -20.43 3.44
N MET A 8 19.06 -21.27 4.40
CA MET A 8 19.75 -20.79 5.61
C MET A 8 20.99 -19.95 5.27
N LYS A 9 21.70 -20.32 4.21
CA LYS A 9 22.87 -19.60 3.70
C LYS A 9 22.52 -18.18 3.28
N GLN A 10 21.43 -17.98 2.53
CA GLN A 10 20.97 -16.66 2.11
C GLN A 10 20.61 -15.77 3.31
N LEU A 11 19.91 -16.30 4.32
CA LEU A 11 19.59 -15.56 5.55
C LEU A 11 20.88 -15.15 6.30
N MET A 12 21.87 -16.03 6.35
CA MET A 12 23.15 -15.75 6.99
C MET A 12 23.95 -14.68 6.22
N GLU A 13 24.06 -14.80 4.90
CA GLU A 13 24.77 -13.85 4.03
C GLU A 13 24.13 -12.46 4.04
N ALA A 14 22.80 -12.37 4.10
CA ALA A 14 22.06 -11.12 4.21
C ALA A 14 22.19 -10.46 5.60
N GLY A 15 22.68 -11.18 6.61
CA GLY A 15 22.89 -10.66 7.96
C GLY A 15 21.65 -10.69 8.86
N VAL A 16 20.69 -11.58 8.58
CA VAL A 16 19.43 -11.73 9.35
C VAL A 16 19.67 -12.15 10.80
N HIS A 17 20.76 -12.86 11.06
CA HIS A 17 21.09 -13.43 12.36
C HIS A 17 21.67 -12.43 13.37
N PHE A 18 22.03 -11.22 12.93
CA PHE A 18 22.49 -10.18 13.86
C PHE A 18 21.30 -9.49 14.50
N GLY A 19 21.34 -9.31 15.81
CA GLY A 19 20.42 -8.43 16.51
C GLY A 19 21.11 -7.21 17.12
N HIS A 20 20.43 -6.60 18.07
CA HIS A 20 20.92 -5.45 18.82
C HIS A 20 21.93 -5.81 19.94
N HIS A 21 22.54 -4.76 20.50
CA HIS A 21 23.39 -4.85 21.69
C HIS A 21 22.57 -5.31 22.91
N THR A 22 23.19 -6.12 23.78
CA THR A 22 22.60 -6.66 25.03
C THR A 22 21.87 -5.69 25.95
N ARG A 23 22.12 -4.38 25.87
CA ARG A 23 21.45 -3.37 26.71
C ARG A 23 20.05 -3.00 26.21
N ARG A 24 19.77 -3.23 24.93
CA ARG A 24 18.48 -2.87 24.29
C ARG A 24 17.52 -4.06 24.19
N TRP A 25 17.90 -5.20 24.75
CA TRP A 25 17.20 -6.46 24.60
C TRP A 25 15.87 -6.51 25.37
N ASN A 26 14.86 -7.09 24.74
CA ASN A 26 13.59 -7.43 25.36
C ASN A 26 13.60 -8.89 25.82
N PRO A 27 13.38 -9.19 27.12
CA PRO A 27 13.36 -10.56 27.65
C PRO A 27 12.38 -11.51 26.94
N LEU A 28 11.29 -11.01 26.36
CA LEU A 28 10.33 -11.84 25.62
C LEU A 28 10.93 -12.44 24.34
N MET A 29 12.04 -11.88 23.84
CA MET A 29 12.78 -12.43 22.70
C MET A 29 13.73 -13.58 23.09
N THR A 30 13.86 -13.94 24.38
CA THR A 30 14.72 -15.06 24.85
C THR A 30 14.59 -16.33 24.00
N PRO A 31 13.38 -16.83 23.66
CA PRO A 31 13.22 -18.08 22.91
C PRO A 31 13.78 -18.04 21.48
N TYR A 32 13.97 -16.85 20.93
CA TYR A 32 14.44 -16.61 19.56
C TYR A 32 15.93 -16.24 19.49
N VAL A 33 16.56 -15.95 20.63
CA VAL A 33 18.00 -15.64 20.71
C VAL A 33 18.79 -16.94 20.83
N TYR A 34 19.77 -17.13 19.96
CA TYR A 34 20.70 -18.26 20.02
C TYR A 34 21.81 -18.04 21.06
N GLY A 35 22.34 -16.83 21.14
CA GLY A 35 23.43 -16.49 22.06
C GLY A 35 23.87 -15.04 21.93
N VAL A 36 25.03 -14.71 22.51
CA VAL A 36 25.64 -13.38 22.46
C VAL A 36 27.09 -13.52 22.00
N LYS A 37 27.50 -12.69 21.06
CA LYS A 37 28.89 -12.55 20.61
C LYS A 37 29.26 -11.08 20.57
N ASP A 38 30.38 -10.69 21.16
CA ASP A 38 30.85 -9.29 21.18
C ASP A 38 29.79 -8.29 21.67
N LYS A 39 28.99 -8.70 22.66
CA LYS A 39 27.84 -7.94 23.23
C LYS A 39 26.67 -7.68 22.27
N ILE A 40 26.65 -8.37 21.12
CA ILE A 40 25.56 -8.38 20.16
C ILE A 40 24.80 -9.70 20.29
N HIS A 41 23.47 -9.64 20.34
CA HIS A 41 22.66 -10.85 20.32
C HIS A 41 22.67 -11.50 18.94
N ILE A 42 22.75 -12.82 18.90
CA ILE A 42 22.61 -13.62 17.69
C ILE A 42 21.23 -14.25 17.71
N ILE A 43 20.45 -14.01 16.66
CA ILE A 43 19.11 -14.54 16.46
C ILE A 43 19.21 -15.97 15.90
N ASN A 44 18.37 -16.87 16.39
CA ASN A 44 18.34 -18.27 15.99
C ASN A 44 17.61 -18.45 14.66
N LEU A 45 18.36 -18.60 13.58
CA LEU A 45 17.78 -18.77 12.24
C LEU A 45 16.96 -20.07 12.09
N ASN A 46 17.19 -21.10 12.91
CA ASN A 46 16.34 -22.31 12.90
C ASN A 46 14.91 -22.00 13.37
N LYS A 47 14.71 -20.92 14.14
CA LYS A 47 13.39 -20.40 14.50
C LYS A 47 12.88 -19.42 13.45
N THR A 48 13.76 -18.58 12.89
CA THR A 48 13.42 -17.62 11.84
C THR A 48 12.85 -18.30 10.60
N ALA A 49 13.53 -19.32 10.07
CA ALA A 49 13.14 -19.97 8.81
C ALA A 49 11.69 -20.50 8.80
N PRO A 50 11.23 -21.31 9.77
CA PRO A 50 9.84 -21.79 9.77
C PRO A 50 8.82 -20.66 10.01
N LEU A 51 9.15 -19.64 10.80
CA LEU A 51 8.26 -18.50 11.05
C LEU A 51 8.13 -17.61 9.81
N LEU A 52 9.23 -17.32 9.13
CA LEU A 52 9.23 -16.61 7.85
C LEU A 52 8.41 -17.35 6.80
N HIS A 53 8.57 -18.68 6.71
CA HIS A 53 7.77 -19.48 5.79
C HIS A 53 6.26 -19.39 6.09
N ARG A 54 5.86 -19.46 7.36
CA ARG A 54 4.45 -19.27 7.76
C ARG A 54 3.92 -17.91 7.37
N SER A 55 4.71 -16.84 7.55
CA SER A 55 4.35 -15.49 7.13
C SER A 55 4.15 -15.38 5.62
N LEU A 56 5.01 -16.02 4.83
CA LEU A 56 4.88 -16.04 3.36
C LEU A 56 3.62 -16.76 2.91
N VAL A 57 3.29 -17.90 3.54
CA VAL A 57 2.04 -18.63 3.28
C VAL A 57 0.82 -17.78 3.61
N ALA A 58 0.83 -17.07 4.75
CA ALA A 58 -0.26 -16.19 5.14
C ALA A 58 -0.44 -15.02 4.14
N LEU A 59 0.65 -14.37 3.73
CA LEU A 59 0.62 -13.29 2.74
C LEU A 59 0.09 -13.77 1.39
N GLU A 60 0.53 -14.93 0.92
CA GLU A 60 0.03 -15.52 -0.32
C GLU A 60 -1.48 -15.78 -0.25
N ALA A 61 -1.96 -16.34 0.86
CA ALA A 61 -3.39 -16.64 1.05
C ALA A 61 -4.24 -15.36 1.07
N ILE A 62 -3.78 -14.31 1.76
CA ILE A 62 -4.46 -13.01 1.82
C ILE A 62 -4.51 -12.36 0.44
N ALA A 63 -3.39 -12.37 -0.29
CA ALA A 63 -3.32 -11.84 -1.65
C ALA A 63 -4.19 -12.64 -2.63
N ALA A 64 -4.25 -13.97 -2.49
CA ALA A 64 -5.12 -14.84 -3.28
C ALA A 64 -6.62 -14.56 -3.05
N ALA A 65 -7.00 -14.17 -1.82
CA ALA A 65 -8.35 -13.73 -1.50
C ALA A 65 -8.68 -12.32 -2.05
N GLY A 66 -7.72 -11.61 -2.64
CA GLY A 66 -7.87 -10.22 -3.08
C GLY A 66 -7.73 -9.21 -1.94
N GLY A 67 -7.17 -9.62 -0.80
CA GLY A 67 -6.89 -8.75 0.31
C GLY A 67 -5.74 -7.77 0.01
N LYS A 68 -5.88 -6.56 0.52
CA LYS A 68 -4.88 -5.49 0.47
C LYS A 68 -3.86 -5.69 1.58
N VAL A 69 -2.59 -5.57 1.23
CA VAL A 69 -1.47 -5.62 2.18
C VAL A 69 -0.89 -4.23 2.31
N LEU A 70 -0.66 -3.79 3.55
CA LEU A 70 -0.01 -2.51 3.84
C LEU A 70 1.39 -2.75 4.39
N PHE A 71 2.40 -2.25 3.68
CA PHE A 71 3.78 -2.28 4.16
C PHE A 71 4.09 -1.03 5.00
N VAL A 72 4.73 -1.20 6.15
CA VAL A 72 5.03 -0.11 7.09
C VAL A 72 6.48 -0.18 7.54
N ALA A 73 7.23 0.89 7.26
CA ALA A 73 8.55 1.10 7.81
C ALA A 73 8.96 2.56 7.70
N THR A 74 9.11 3.27 8.81
CA THR A 74 9.56 4.67 8.78
C THR A 74 11.08 4.81 8.85
N LYS A 75 11.80 3.71 9.07
CA LYS A 75 13.25 3.67 9.34
C LYS A 75 14.03 4.09 8.11
N HIS A 76 15.08 4.90 8.27
CA HIS A 76 15.80 5.47 7.14
C HIS A 76 16.40 4.40 6.21
N GLN A 77 16.90 3.30 6.77
CA GLN A 77 17.46 2.18 6.02
C GLN A 77 16.39 1.34 5.29
N ALA A 78 15.12 1.44 5.68
CA ALA A 78 14.03 0.60 5.18
C ALA A 78 12.98 1.35 4.34
N LYS A 79 12.85 2.67 4.51
CA LYS A 79 11.78 3.47 3.90
C LYS A 79 11.72 3.34 2.37
N ASP A 80 12.86 3.35 1.69
CA ASP A 80 12.92 3.33 0.23
C ASP A 80 12.74 1.90 -0.28
N ILE A 81 13.36 0.93 0.40
CA ILE A 81 13.21 -0.51 0.13
C ILE A 81 11.74 -0.95 0.21
N VAL A 82 11.04 -0.51 1.25
CA VAL A 82 9.64 -0.87 1.48
C VAL A 82 8.71 -0.22 0.47
N LYS A 83 8.96 1.05 0.13
CA LYS A 83 8.23 1.73 -0.93
C LYS A 83 8.36 0.98 -2.26
N ASP A 84 9.60 0.70 -2.69
CA ASP A 84 9.87 0.02 -3.96
C ASP A 84 9.27 -1.39 -3.98
N ALA A 85 9.28 -2.10 -2.84
CA ALA A 85 8.65 -3.41 -2.72
C ALA A 85 7.13 -3.36 -2.88
N ALA A 86 6.46 -2.43 -2.20
CA ALA A 86 5.02 -2.25 -2.30
C ALA A 86 4.59 -1.86 -3.72
N GLU A 87 5.31 -0.93 -4.35
CA GLU A 87 5.04 -0.51 -5.73
C GLU A 87 5.22 -1.66 -6.73
N ARG A 88 6.24 -2.52 -6.57
CA ARG A 88 6.46 -3.70 -7.43
C ARG A 88 5.31 -4.72 -7.37
N CYS A 89 4.66 -4.89 -6.22
CA CYS A 89 3.53 -5.81 -6.08
C CYS A 89 2.15 -5.14 -6.19
N GLY A 90 2.10 -3.84 -6.49
CA GLY A 90 0.86 -3.08 -6.58
C GLY A 90 0.10 -2.96 -5.25
N GLN A 91 0.81 -3.02 -4.13
CA GLN A 91 0.26 -2.91 -2.77
C GLN A 91 0.61 -1.54 -2.16
N TYR A 92 0.08 -1.30 -0.96
CA TYR A 92 0.15 0.01 -0.31
C TYR A 92 1.32 0.09 0.67
N TYR A 93 1.79 1.30 0.96
CA TYR A 93 2.88 1.50 1.90
C TYR A 93 2.75 2.77 2.76
N VAL A 94 3.43 2.77 3.90
CA VAL A 94 3.73 3.95 4.73
C VAL A 94 5.22 3.92 5.05
N ASN A 95 5.99 4.83 4.44
CA ASN A 95 7.45 4.84 4.55
C ASN A 95 8.04 6.05 5.30
N ASN A 96 7.24 7.09 5.55
CA ASN A 96 7.71 8.31 6.22
C ASN A 96 7.29 8.38 7.67
N ARG A 97 6.02 8.66 7.96
CA ARG A 97 5.53 8.81 9.33
C ARG A 97 4.15 8.18 9.48
N TRP A 98 4.02 7.31 10.48
CA TRP A 98 2.73 6.85 10.95
C TRP A 98 2.04 7.94 11.78
N LEU A 99 0.84 8.36 11.36
CA LEU A 99 -0.03 9.21 12.17
C LEU A 99 -0.92 8.32 13.03
N GLY A 100 -1.06 8.64 14.31
CA GLY A 100 -1.99 7.92 15.18
C GLY A 100 -3.42 8.04 14.67
N GLY A 101 -4.14 6.92 14.60
CA GLY A 101 -5.48 6.84 14.05
C GLY A 101 -5.53 6.60 12.55
N MET A 102 -4.41 6.25 11.91
CA MET A 102 -4.35 5.93 10.48
C MET A 102 -5.30 4.79 10.10
N LEU A 103 -5.48 3.80 10.98
CA LEU A 103 -6.40 2.69 10.75
C LEU A 103 -7.68 2.84 11.57
N THR A 104 -7.55 3.16 12.87
CA THR A 104 -8.71 3.21 13.78
C THR A 104 -9.66 4.37 13.50
N ASN A 105 -9.17 5.46 12.90
CA ASN A 105 -9.98 6.59 12.44
C ASN A 105 -9.87 6.78 10.92
N TRP A 106 -10.15 5.71 10.17
CA TRP A 106 -10.08 5.70 8.72
C TRP A 106 -10.95 6.79 8.06
N THR A 107 -12.09 7.14 8.66
CA THR A 107 -12.99 8.18 8.14
C THR A 107 -12.30 9.55 8.01
N THR A 108 -11.54 9.96 9.03
CA THR A 108 -10.80 11.24 8.99
C THR A 108 -9.59 11.17 8.07
N VAL A 109 -8.92 10.02 8.01
CA VAL A 109 -7.79 9.78 7.11
C VAL A 109 -8.25 9.86 5.65
N SER A 110 -9.37 9.21 5.32
CA SER A 110 -9.98 9.26 3.99
C SER A 110 -10.40 10.68 3.58
N GLN A 111 -10.94 11.47 4.51
CA GLN A 111 -11.23 12.89 4.26
C GLN A 111 -9.95 13.70 3.98
N SER A 112 -8.87 13.41 4.71
CA SER A 112 -7.57 14.06 4.50
C SER A 112 -6.96 13.70 3.14
N ILE A 113 -7.09 12.45 2.71
CA ILE A 113 -6.70 11.99 1.36
C ILE A 113 -7.53 12.69 0.28
N ARG A 114 -8.84 12.84 0.49
CA ARG A 114 -9.71 13.58 -0.43
C ARG A 114 -9.33 15.05 -0.53
N ARG A 115 -8.96 15.67 0.61
CA ARG A 115 -8.46 17.05 0.66
C ARG A 115 -7.15 17.18 -0.12
N LEU A 116 -6.23 16.22 0.01
CA LEU A 116 -5.00 16.17 -0.77
C LEU A 116 -5.28 16.12 -2.28
N LYS A 117 -6.12 15.18 -2.74
CA LYS A 117 -6.50 15.08 -4.17
C LYS A 117 -7.14 16.37 -4.69
N LYS A 118 -7.96 17.04 -3.86
CA LYS A 118 -8.55 18.35 -4.21
C LYS A 118 -7.48 19.43 -4.34
N MET A 119 -6.53 19.53 -3.41
CA MET A 119 -5.46 20.52 -3.48
C MET A 119 -4.57 20.34 -4.71
N GLU A 120 -4.29 19.09 -5.09
CA GLU A 120 -3.55 18.79 -6.34
C GLU A 120 -4.32 19.31 -7.56
N ALA A 121 -5.62 19.04 -7.64
CA ALA A 121 -6.48 19.55 -8.72
C ALA A 121 -6.61 21.08 -8.73
N ASP A 122 -6.65 21.72 -7.56
CA ASP A 122 -6.72 23.18 -7.43
C ASP A 122 -5.40 23.84 -7.89
N ILE A 123 -4.24 23.21 -7.62
CA ILE A 123 -2.93 23.67 -8.11
C ILE A 123 -2.86 23.54 -9.64
N GLU A 124 -3.32 22.42 -10.22
CA GLU A 124 -3.36 22.23 -11.67
C GLU A 124 -4.28 23.24 -12.36
N ASN A 125 -5.36 23.67 -11.70
CA ASN A 125 -6.31 24.65 -12.22
C ASN A 125 -6.07 26.07 -11.68
N ALA A 126 -4.84 26.38 -11.21
CA ALA A 126 -4.54 27.65 -10.54
C ALA A 126 -4.89 28.90 -11.36
N GLU A 127 -4.73 28.83 -12.69
CA GLU A 127 -5.07 29.93 -13.59
C GLU A 127 -6.59 30.21 -13.64
N LYS A 128 -7.41 29.15 -13.64
CA LYS A 128 -8.88 29.26 -13.67
C LYS A 128 -9.45 29.75 -12.33
N LEU A 129 -8.79 29.39 -11.24
CA LEU A 129 -9.18 29.79 -9.89
C LEU A 129 -8.67 31.19 -9.51
N GLY A 130 -7.87 31.83 -10.37
CA GLY A 130 -7.31 33.16 -10.12
C GLY A 130 -6.32 33.18 -8.95
N LEU A 131 -5.65 32.07 -8.67
CA LEU A 131 -4.75 31.94 -7.54
C LEU A 131 -3.47 32.75 -7.75
N THR A 132 -3.01 33.43 -6.71
CA THR A 132 -1.73 34.13 -6.74
C THR A 132 -0.56 33.15 -6.65
N LYS A 133 0.61 33.52 -7.19
CA LYS A 133 1.84 32.70 -7.07
C LYS A 133 2.22 32.37 -5.63
N LYS A 134 1.90 33.27 -4.68
CA LYS A 134 2.14 33.05 -3.25
C LYS A 134 1.22 31.95 -2.70
N GLU A 135 -0.07 31.99 -3.03
CA GLU A 135 -1.03 30.97 -2.60
C GLU A 135 -0.70 29.61 -3.19
N VAL A 136 -0.37 29.55 -4.49
CA VAL A 136 0.11 28.32 -5.13
C VAL A 136 1.33 27.78 -4.39
N GLY A 137 2.33 28.61 -4.10
CA GLY A 137 3.52 28.18 -3.38
C GLY A 137 3.27 27.68 -1.95
N VAL A 138 2.26 28.22 -1.25
CA VAL A 138 1.85 27.71 0.07
C VAL A 138 1.15 26.36 -0.08
N MET A 139 0.25 26.22 -1.05
CA MET A 139 -0.46 24.98 -1.32
C MET A 139 0.49 23.86 -1.75
N THR A 140 1.47 24.14 -2.61
CA THR A 140 2.47 23.14 -3.04
C THR A 140 3.22 22.56 -1.84
N LYS A 141 3.65 23.40 -0.89
CA LYS A 141 4.34 22.94 0.32
C LYS A 141 3.43 22.11 1.24
N GLU A 142 2.14 22.40 1.29
CA GLU A 142 1.18 21.60 2.05
C GLU A 142 0.93 20.25 1.37
N VAL A 143 0.80 20.24 0.04
CA VAL A 143 0.65 19.03 -0.78
C VAL A 143 1.87 18.12 -0.65
N GLU A 144 3.10 18.65 -0.72
CA GLU A 144 4.33 17.86 -0.53
C GLU A 144 4.32 17.14 0.82
N LYS A 145 4.01 17.86 1.91
CA LYS A 145 3.93 17.27 3.25
C LYS A 145 2.84 16.21 3.37
N LEU A 146 1.68 16.42 2.74
CA LEU A 146 0.59 15.46 2.75
C LEU A 146 0.89 14.24 1.88
N ARG A 147 1.55 14.43 0.72
CA ARG A 147 2.05 13.34 -0.12
C ARG A 147 3.07 12.48 0.59
N ASP A 148 3.98 13.09 1.35
CA ASP A 148 4.95 12.35 2.16
C ASP A 148 4.26 11.40 3.14
N ILE A 149 3.10 11.77 3.69
CA ILE A 149 2.38 10.98 4.69
C ILE A 149 1.43 9.98 4.04
N PHE A 150 0.64 10.43 3.06
CA PHE A 150 -0.49 9.68 2.50
C PHE A 150 -0.23 9.08 1.12
N GLY A 151 0.91 9.37 0.49
CA GLY A 151 1.20 8.98 -0.90
C GLY A 151 1.06 7.48 -1.14
N GLY A 152 1.56 6.65 -0.23
CA GLY A 152 1.48 5.19 -0.37
C GLY A 152 0.12 4.57 -0.04
N ILE A 153 -0.85 5.35 0.47
CA ILE A 153 -2.23 4.92 0.73
C ILE A 153 -3.27 5.72 -0.07
N LEU A 154 -2.83 6.53 -1.04
CA LEU A 154 -3.67 7.45 -1.80
C LEU A 154 -4.82 6.74 -2.53
N GLU A 155 -4.52 5.57 -3.10
CA GLU A 155 -5.46 4.72 -3.84
C GLU A 155 -6.05 3.60 -2.98
N MET A 156 -5.87 3.65 -1.65
CA MET A 156 -6.39 2.65 -0.74
C MET A 156 -7.84 2.97 -0.37
N HIS A 157 -8.79 2.23 -0.92
CA HIS A 157 -10.22 2.38 -0.59
C HIS A 157 -10.64 1.48 0.57
N GLY A 158 -10.23 1.80 1.80
CA GLY A 158 -10.58 1.05 3.02
C GLY A 158 -9.37 0.57 3.81
N VAL A 159 -9.63 -0.13 4.92
CA VAL A 159 -8.56 -0.71 5.76
C VAL A 159 -7.94 -1.95 5.09
N PRO A 160 -6.64 -2.19 5.29
CA PRO A 160 -5.96 -3.37 4.75
C PRO A 160 -6.40 -4.65 5.46
N GLN A 161 -6.24 -5.79 4.78
CA GLN A 161 -6.52 -7.13 5.32
C GLN A 161 -5.31 -7.73 6.02
N ALA A 162 -4.11 -7.19 5.78
CA ALA A 162 -2.89 -7.56 6.50
C ALA A 162 -1.88 -6.43 6.48
N MET A 163 -0.96 -6.47 7.45
CA MET A 163 0.15 -5.53 7.53
C MET A 163 1.49 -6.24 7.56
N VAL A 164 2.46 -5.68 6.85
CA VAL A 164 3.87 -6.06 6.93
C VAL A 164 4.62 -4.93 7.59
N VAL A 165 5.22 -5.19 8.76
CA VAL A 165 5.88 -4.16 9.58
C VAL A 165 7.37 -4.50 9.74
N ILE A 166 8.23 -3.52 9.51
CA ILE A 166 9.67 -3.61 9.77
C ILE A 166 10.00 -2.68 10.93
N ASP A 167 10.71 -3.19 11.95
CA ASP A 167 11.02 -2.49 13.21
C ASP A 167 9.78 -2.20 14.07
N VAL A 168 9.30 -3.25 14.77
CA VAL A 168 8.13 -3.17 15.67
C VAL A 168 8.24 -2.10 16.74
N PRO A 169 9.37 -1.91 17.45
CA PRO A 169 9.51 -0.84 18.44
C PRO A 169 9.27 0.55 17.86
N ARG A 170 9.72 0.80 16.62
CA ARG A 170 9.54 2.09 15.96
C ARG A 170 8.11 2.29 15.46
N GLU A 171 7.47 1.22 14.98
CA GLU A 171 6.10 1.23 14.44
C GLU A 171 5.03 0.76 15.43
N ILE A 172 5.27 0.92 16.74
CA ILE A 172 4.40 0.35 17.78
C ILE A 172 2.95 0.85 17.70
N ASN A 173 2.74 2.09 17.23
CA ASN A 173 1.40 2.64 17.06
C ASN A 173 0.65 1.93 15.93
N ALA A 174 1.32 1.63 14.82
CA ALA A 174 0.75 0.88 13.72
C ALA A 174 0.33 -0.52 14.16
N VAL A 175 1.22 -1.21 14.89
CA VAL A 175 0.96 -2.57 15.42
C VAL A 175 -0.20 -2.56 16.43
N ARG A 176 -0.29 -1.55 17.30
CA ARG A 176 -1.41 -1.42 18.25
C ARG A 176 -2.74 -1.16 17.55
N GLU A 177 -2.75 -0.28 16.55
CA GLU A 177 -3.96 0.01 15.78
C GLU A 177 -4.41 -1.22 14.99
N ALA A 178 -3.49 -1.96 14.39
CA ALA A 178 -3.77 -3.23 13.70
C ALA A 178 -4.41 -4.25 14.64
N LYS A 179 -3.81 -4.43 15.83
CA LYS A 179 -4.31 -5.32 16.87
C LYS A 179 -5.71 -4.94 17.37
N ASN A 180 -6.01 -3.65 17.49
CA ASN A 180 -7.33 -3.17 17.91
C ASN A 180 -8.42 -3.43 16.86
N LEU A 181 -8.05 -3.59 15.59
CA LEU A 181 -8.96 -3.84 14.48
C LEU A 181 -8.91 -5.30 13.99
N ASP A 182 -8.24 -6.18 14.74
CA ASP A 182 -8.01 -7.59 14.38
C ASP A 182 -7.38 -7.77 12.98
N ILE A 183 -6.53 -6.82 12.57
CA ILE A 183 -5.79 -6.91 11.31
C ILE A 183 -4.52 -7.74 11.56
N PRO A 184 -4.35 -8.89 10.87
CA PRO A 184 -3.19 -9.74 11.06
C PRO A 184 -1.90 -9.02 10.68
N THR A 185 -0.95 -9.04 11.60
CA THR A 185 0.34 -8.35 11.45
C THR A 185 1.47 -9.35 11.27
N ILE A 186 2.17 -9.24 10.15
CA ILE A 186 3.46 -9.88 9.89
C ILE A 186 4.54 -8.87 10.23
N ALA A 187 5.47 -9.20 11.12
CA ALA A 187 6.53 -8.26 11.45
C ALA A 187 7.91 -8.90 11.63
N ILE A 188 8.93 -8.18 11.18
CA ILE A 188 10.32 -8.50 11.50
C ILE A 188 10.60 -8.03 12.93
N CYS A 189 11.02 -8.95 13.78
CA CYS A 189 11.27 -8.73 15.20
C CYS A 189 12.76 -8.91 15.48
N ASP A 190 13.49 -7.81 15.68
CA ASP A 190 14.81 -7.86 16.29
C ASP A 190 14.64 -8.09 17.82
N THR A 191 15.75 -8.32 18.49
CA THR A 191 15.91 -8.66 19.89
C THR A 191 15.36 -7.62 20.89
N ASN A 192 15.10 -6.38 20.46
CA ASN A 192 14.42 -5.35 21.25
C ASN A 192 12.88 -5.33 21.07
N ALA A 193 12.35 -6.06 20.09
CA ALA A 193 10.91 -6.12 19.81
C ALA A 193 10.14 -6.96 20.84
N ASN A 194 8.84 -6.70 20.98
CA ASN A 194 7.93 -7.61 21.69
C ASN A 194 7.22 -8.52 20.66
N PRO A 195 7.53 -9.84 20.62
CA PRO A 195 6.96 -10.75 19.65
C PRO A 195 5.47 -11.07 19.91
N GLU A 196 4.96 -10.85 21.12
CA GLU A 196 3.55 -11.14 21.48
C GLU A 196 2.54 -10.10 20.94
N MET A 197 3.05 -8.98 20.44
CA MET A 197 2.23 -7.93 19.82
C MET A 197 1.91 -8.22 18.35
N VAL A 198 2.50 -9.27 17.78
CA VAL A 198 2.50 -9.57 16.34
C VAL A 198 1.95 -10.98 16.14
N ASP A 199 1.04 -11.17 15.18
CA ASP A 199 0.44 -12.48 14.90
C ASP A 199 1.42 -13.44 14.23
N TYR A 200 2.23 -12.91 13.31
CA TYR A 200 3.28 -13.65 12.60
C TYR A 200 4.65 -13.00 12.84
N PRO A 201 5.26 -13.21 14.03
CA PRO A 201 6.57 -12.66 14.35
C PRO A 201 7.65 -13.43 13.59
N VAL A 202 8.49 -12.71 12.85
CA VAL A 202 9.67 -13.26 12.17
C VAL A 202 10.92 -12.73 12.87
N PRO A 203 11.61 -13.54 13.70
CA PRO A 203 12.84 -13.12 14.35
C PRO A 203 13.92 -12.81 13.33
N GLY A 204 14.45 -11.59 13.32
CA GLY A 204 15.47 -11.21 12.35
C GLY A 204 15.94 -9.77 12.51
N ASN A 205 17.08 -9.48 11.90
CA ASN A 205 17.68 -8.15 11.84
C ASN A 205 16.76 -7.17 11.08
N ASP A 206 16.49 -5.99 11.65
CA ASP A 206 15.75 -4.90 11.01
C ASP A 206 16.61 -3.63 10.72
N ASP A 207 17.89 -3.63 11.13
CA ASP A 207 18.84 -2.54 10.92
C ASP A 207 19.58 -2.68 9.57
N ALA A 208 19.84 -3.91 9.13
CA ALA A 208 20.62 -4.16 7.93
C ALA A 208 19.76 -4.03 6.65
N ALA A 209 20.10 -3.07 5.80
CA ALA A 209 19.43 -2.86 4.51
C ALA A 209 19.38 -4.14 3.64
N ARG A 210 20.44 -4.97 3.65
CA ARG A 210 20.47 -6.25 2.92
C ARG A 210 19.46 -7.27 3.46
N ALA A 211 19.25 -7.31 4.78
CA ALA A 211 18.25 -8.18 5.39
C ALA A 211 16.84 -7.67 5.07
N THR A 212 16.59 -6.37 5.22
CA THR A 212 15.33 -5.72 4.85
C THR A 212 14.95 -5.98 3.39
N GLN A 213 15.91 -5.82 2.47
CA GLN A 213 15.72 -6.12 1.05
C GLN A 213 15.30 -7.57 0.84
N LEU A 214 16.01 -8.52 1.45
CA LEU A 214 15.69 -9.95 1.34
C LEU A 214 14.26 -10.26 1.81
N TYR A 215 13.82 -9.72 2.95
CA TYR A 215 12.44 -9.96 3.40
C TYR A 215 11.43 -9.37 2.43
N CYS A 216 11.65 -8.12 2.01
CA CYS A 216 10.76 -7.45 1.06
C CYS A 216 10.65 -8.20 -0.26
N ASP A 217 11.76 -8.71 -0.82
CA ASP A 217 11.75 -9.51 -2.04
C ASP A 217 10.94 -10.80 -1.86
N LEU A 218 11.15 -11.51 -0.75
CA LEU A 218 10.35 -12.71 -0.45
C LEU A 218 8.86 -12.40 -0.26
N PHE A 219 8.52 -11.29 0.40
CA PHE A 219 7.13 -10.87 0.58
C PHE A 219 6.47 -10.49 -0.75
N VAL A 220 7.18 -9.77 -1.62
CA VAL A 220 6.71 -9.41 -2.96
C VAL A 220 6.43 -10.67 -3.77
N ASP A 221 7.35 -11.63 -3.80
CA ASP A 221 7.18 -12.88 -4.55
C ASP A 221 5.97 -13.68 -4.05
N ALA A 222 5.77 -13.74 -2.72
CA ALA A 222 4.61 -14.43 -2.14
C ALA A 222 3.28 -13.74 -2.48
N ILE A 223 3.23 -12.41 -2.42
CA ILE A 223 2.03 -11.63 -2.77
C ILE A 223 1.72 -11.77 -4.26
N LEU A 224 2.72 -11.66 -5.14
CA LEU A 224 2.56 -11.83 -6.57
C LEU A 224 2.06 -13.25 -6.92
N SER A 225 2.60 -14.28 -6.28
CA SER A 225 2.10 -15.66 -6.40
C SER A 225 0.63 -15.77 -5.99
N GLY A 226 0.22 -15.11 -4.91
CA GLY A 226 -1.18 -15.06 -4.47
C GLY A 226 -2.08 -14.36 -5.48
N ILE A 227 -1.67 -13.19 -5.97
CA ILE A 227 -2.40 -12.44 -7.01
C ILE A 227 -2.56 -13.27 -8.29
N GLU A 228 -1.50 -13.96 -8.72
CA GLU A 228 -1.54 -14.85 -9.89
C GLU A 228 -2.51 -16.02 -9.66
N LYS A 229 -2.51 -16.64 -8.47
CA LYS A 229 -3.48 -17.69 -8.11
C LYS A 229 -4.92 -17.18 -8.15
N ARG A 230 -5.16 -15.95 -7.71
CA ARG A 230 -6.49 -15.31 -7.81
C ARG A 230 -6.91 -15.16 -9.27
N LEU A 231 -6.02 -14.62 -10.11
CA LEU A 231 -6.29 -14.40 -11.52
C LEU A 231 -6.46 -15.73 -12.27
N GLY A 232 -5.59 -16.71 -12.04
CA GLY A 232 -5.63 -18.05 -12.64
C GLY A 232 -6.78 -18.94 -12.13
N GLY A 233 -7.23 -18.75 -10.90
CA GLY A 233 -8.39 -19.44 -10.32
C GLY A 233 -9.74 -18.83 -10.74
N ALA A 234 -9.77 -17.52 -11.05
CA ALA A 234 -10.96 -16.82 -11.56
C ALA A 234 -11.08 -16.84 -13.10
N ALA A 235 -9.98 -17.07 -13.82
CA ALA A 235 -9.90 -17.04 -15.28
C ALA A 235 -10.58 -18.22 -16.00
N GLY A 236 -11.20 -19.18 -15.29
CA GLY A 236 -11.98 -20.24 -15.93
C GLY A 236 -13.42 -19.85 -16.28
N LYS A 237 -14.05 -18.90 -15.58
CA LYS A 237 -15.51 -18.67 -15.74
C LYS A 237 -16.08 -17.30 -15.33
N LYS A 238 -15.38 -16.45 -14.56
CA LYS A 238 -15.93 -15.16 -14.09
C LYS A 238 -15.26 -13.93 -14.70
N VAL A 239 -13.98 -14.01 -15.06
CA VAL A 239 -13.30 -12.87 -15.70
C VAL A 239 -13.90 -12.56 -17.08
N GLU A 240 -14.42 -13.57 -17.79
CA GLU A 240 -15.09 -13.37 -19.09
C GLU A 240 -16.50 -12.78 -18.95
N SER A 241 -17.19 -12.94 -17.80
CA SER A 241 -18.52 -12.35 -17.58
C SER A 241 -18.42 -10.91 -17.09
N ASP A 242 -17.49 -10.63 -16.19
CA ASP A 242 -17.40 -9.31 -15.53
C ASP A 242 -16.73 -8.29 -16.47
N MET A 243 -15.70 -8.69 -17.24
CA MET A 243 -15.12 -7.81 -18.27
C MET A 243 -16.07 -7.59 -19.46
N ARG A 244 -16.98 -8.53 -19.76
CA ARG A 244 -18.01 -8.33 -20.81
C ARG A 244 -19.16 -7.45 -20.32
N ALA A 245 -19.50 -7.49 -19.03
CA ALA A 245 -20.50 -6.61 -18.45
C ALA A 245 -19.99 -5.17 -18.35
N ASP A 246 -18.78 -4.97 -17.80
CA ASP A 246 -18.18 -3.64 -17.69
C ASP A 246 -17.91 -3.01 -19.07
N ALA A 247 -17.43 -3.81 -20.04
CA ALA A 247 -17.24 -3.32 -21.41
C ALA A 247 -18.55 -3.07 -22.18
N ALA A 248 -19.66 -3.75 -21.83
CA ALA A 248 -20.96 -3.50 -22.45
C ALA A 248 -21.62 -2.24 -21.88
N ASP A 249 -21.49 -2.00 -20.57
CA ASP A 249 -22.00 -0.79 -19.91
C ASP A 249 -21.20 0.45 -20.35
N GLU A 250 -19.88 0.37 -20.47
CA GLU A 250 -19.06 1.47 -21.01
C GLU A 250 -19.39 1.79 -22.48
N LEU A 251 -19.68 0.77 -23.30
CA LEU A 251 -20.05 0.97 -24.71
C LEU A 251 -21.48 1.56 -24.84
N GLU A 252 -22.42 1.15 -24.00
CA GLU A 252 -23.77 1.72 -23.97
C GLU A 252 -23.78 3.18 -23.54
N ASP A 253 -22.96 3.54 -22.55
CA ASP A 253 -22.85 4.92 -22.06
C ASP A 253 -22.17 5.82 -23.11
N GLU A 254 -21.16 5.32 -23.82
CA GLU A 254 -20.58 6.04 -24.96
C GLU A 254 -21.58 6.26 -26.11
N ILE A 255 -22.42 5.26 -26.42
CA ILE A 255 -23.42 5.37 -27.49
C ILE A 255 -24.50 6.37 -27.07
N LYS A 256 -24.98 6.35 -25.83
CA LYS A 256 -25.97 7.30 -25.30
C LYS A 256 -25.42 8.73 -25.30
N GLU A 257 -24.15 8.93 -24.94
CA GLU A 257 -23.52 10.25 -24.95
C GLU A 257 -23.33 10.79 -26.37
N LYS A 258 -22.96 9.92 -27.32
CA LYS A 258 -22.85 10.28 -28.75
C LYS A 258 -24.22 10.62 -29.34
N GLU A 259 -25.27 9.85 -29.04
CA GLU A 259 -26.64 10.16 -29.50
C GLU A 259 -27.19 11.47 -28.91
N ALA A 260 -26.92 11.75 -27.63
CA ALA A 260 -27.31 13.00 -26.98
C ALA A 260 -26.62 14.22 -27.63
N LYS A 261 -25.32 14.12 -27.94
CA LYS A 261 -24.56 15.16 -28.65
C LYS A 261 -25.08 15.38 -30.07
N VAL A 262 -25.47 14.32 -30.78
CA VAL A 262 -26.04 14.45 -32.13
C VAL A 262 -27.41 15.13 -32.10
N LYS A 263 -28.30 14.75 -31.16
CA LYS A 263 -29.63 15.38 -30.98
C LYS A 263 -29.53 16.85 -30.59
N SER A 264 -28.59 17.21 -29.71
CA SER A 264 -28.30 18.60 -29.34
C SER A 264 -27.93 19.45 -30.56
N LYS A 265 -26.95 18.98 -31.35
CA LYS A 265 -26.49 19.70 -32.55
C LYS A 265 -27.55 19.83 -33.64
N THR A 266 -28.42 18.83 -33.80
CA THR A 266 -29.54 18.92 -34.76
C THR A 266 -30.62 19.89 -34.28
N SER A 267 -30.86 19.98 -32.97
CA SER A 267 -31.83 20.91 -32.39
C SER A 267 -31.38 22.37 -32.51
N GLU A 268 -30.09 22.64 -32.27
CA GLU A 268 -29.47 23.96 -32.43
C GLU A 268 -29.48 24.41 -33.90
N ALA A 269 -29.07 23.52 -34.82
CA ALA A 269 -29.11 23.82 -36.25
C ALA A 269 -30.53 24.08 -36.77
N ARG A 270 -31.55 23.41 -36.20
CA ARG A 270 -32.96 23.61 -36.57
C ARG A 270 -33.53 24.91 -35.98
N ALA A 271 -33.10 25.30 -34.78
CA ALA A 271 -33.46 26.59 -34.17
C ALA A 271 -32.84 27.77 -34.95
N GLU A 272 -31.58 27.65 -35.33
CA GLU A 272 -30.85 28.67 -36.09
C GLU A 272 -31.39 28.84 -37.53
N ARG A 273 -31.88 27.75 -38.13
CA ARG A 273 -32.54 27.79 -39.44
C ARG A 273 -33.95 28.40 -39.34
N ARG A 274 -34.64 28.24 -38.21
CA ARG A 274 -35.97 28.79 -37.96
C ARG A 274 -35.94 30.29 -37.65
N SER A 275 -34.90 30.78 -36.96
CA SER A 275 -34.68 32.23 -36.78
C SER A 275 -34.35 32.93 -38.10
N LYS A 276 -33.45 32.35 -38.91
CA LYS A 276 -33.09 32.87 -40.24
C LYS A 276 -34.26 32.91 -41.24
N LEU A 277 -35.29 32.07 -41.04
CA LEU A 277 -36.52 32.07 -41.84
C LEU A 277 -37.55 33.11 -41.35
N ALA A 278 -37.58 33.42 -40.05
CA ALA A 278 -38.42 34.47 -39.48
C ALA A 278 -37.91 35.87 -39.85
N ASP A 279 -36.60 36.11 -39.79
CA ASP A 279 -35.97 37.38 -40.18
C ASP A 279 -36.11 37.70 -41.68
N LYS A 280 -36.46 36.71 -42.50
CA LYS A 280 -36.69 36.84 -43.94
C LYS A 280 -38.16 37.06 -44.31
N ALA A 281 -39.08 36.95 -43.35
CA ALA A 281 -40.51 37.17 -43.54
C ALA A 281 -40.97 38.57 -43.08
N ASP A 282 -40.16 39.26 -42.25
CA ASP A 282 -40.41 40.64 -41.77
C ASP A 282 -39.67 41.73 -42.60
N LYS A 283 -39.11 41.37 -43.77
CA LYS A 283 -38.55 42.29 -44.77
C LYS A 283 -39.31 42.16 -46.09
#